data_AF-A0A9D8K7N2-F1
#
_entry.id   AF-A0A9D8K7N2-F1
#
_cell.length_a   1.000
_cell.length_b   1.000
_cell.length_c   1.000
_cell.angle_alpha   90.00
_cell.angle_beta   90.00
_cell.angle_gamma   90.00
#
_symmetry.space_group_name_H-M   'P 1'
#
loop_
_entity.id
_entity.type
_entity.pdbx_description
1 polymer ?
#
loop_
_entity_poly.entity_id
_entity_poly.type
_entity_poly.pdbx_seq_one_letter_code
_entity_poly.pdbx_strand_id
1 'polypeptide(L)'
;TFQRHCAPVLQLSDGLEHGEVVMVFQGTIPNQKGVPVVQEWVAVRFAGSGLYVVAIEPFETVALRLQLGHKRYANAAAPIPSHLRQQLPFAVNRANDYLMSCAECWTARMQPELQAQRERLKRLRGRQVEQLQLSFEADQRPQQIKEKRRLAQQKAIDVRFHDHERFVNEVMTIEPAPYLKVVAVLHRDSS
;
A
#
# COMPACT_ATOMS: atom_id res chain seq x y z
N THR A 1 9.11 -21.82 22.29
CA THR A 1 9.69 -21.08 21.16
C THR A 1 8.67 -21.04 20.05
N PHE A 2 8.19 -19.86 19.63
CA PHE A 2 7.28 -19.78 18.48
C PHE A 2 8.03 -20.23 17.21
N GLN A 3 7.44 -21.13 16.43
CA GLN A 3 8.01 -21.51 15.14
C GLN A 3 8.02 -20.30 14.21
N ARG A 4 9.09 -20.15 13.43
CA ARG A 4 9.16 -19.11 12.39
C ARG A 4 7.97 -19.31 11.46
N HIS A 5 7.29 -18.22 11.10
CA HIS A 5 6.10 -18.20 10.24
C HIS A 5 4.77 -18.64 10.87
N CYS A 6 4.68 -18.76 12.19
CA CYS A 6 3.40 -18.95 12.88
C CYS A 6 2.91 -17.66 13.56
N ALA A 7 1.61 -17.38 13.45
CA ALA A 7 0.98 -16.30 14.20
C ALA A 7 0.65 -16.76 15.63
N PRO A 8 1.03 -16.03 16.68
CA PRO A 8 0.60 -16.30 18.05
C PRO A 8 -0.93 -16.20 18.18
N VAL A 9 -1.50 -17.14 18.93
CA VAL A 9 -2.89 -17.10 19.39
C VAL A 9 -2.88 -16.82 20.88
N LEU A 10 -3.53 -15.73 21.29
CA LEU A 10 -3.57 -15.24 22.66
C LEU A 10 -5.02 -15.28 23.16
N GLN A 11 -5.25 -16.05 24.22
CA GLN A 11 -6.49 -15.97 24.98
C GLN A 11 -6.39 -14.81 25.97
N LEU A 12 -7.30 -13.84 25.86
CA LEU A 12 -7.38 -12.72 26.79
C LEU A 12 -8.47 -13.01 27.83
N SER A 13 -8.15 -12.77 29.11
CA SER A 13 -9.11 -12.91 30.22
C SER A 13 -10.07 -11.73 30.32
N ASP A 14 -9.73 -10.59 29.72
CA ASP A 14 -10.51 -9.36 29.73
C ASP A 14 -10.24 -8.47 28.51
N GLY A 15 -10.97 -7.36 28.40
CA GLY A 15 -10.86 -6.38 27.32
C GLY A 15 -11.62 -6.74 26.04
N LEU A 16 -11.85 -8.04 25.82
CA LEU A 16 -12.75 -8.57 24.79
C LEU A 16 -14.08 -9.03 25.40
N GLU A 17 -15.16 -8.99 24.63
CA GLU A 17 -16.44 -9.62 24.96
C GLU A 17 -16.31 -11.16 24.91
N HIS A 18 -17.22 -11.87 25.58
CA HIS A 18 -17.19 -13.33 25.59
C HIS A 18 -17.38 -13.89 24.18
N GLY A 19 -16.47 -14.77 23.78
CA GLY A 19 -16.41 -15.32 22.43
C GLY A 19 -15.90 -14.36 21.35
N GLU A 20 -15.55 -13.10 21.68
CA GLU A 20 -15.00 -12.17 20.69
C GLU A 20 -13.63 -12.63 20.21
N VAL A 21 -13.41 -12.49 18.90
CA VAL A 21 -12.15 -12.81 18.23
C VAL A 21 -11.66 -11.58 17.46
N VAL A 22 -10.39 -11.23 17.63
CA VAL A 22 -9.70 -10.23 16.84
C VAL A 22 -8.53 -10.88 16.11
N MET A 23 -8.53 -10.79 14.79
CA MET A 23 -7.40 -11.22 13.95
C MET A 23 -6.65 -9.99 13.44
N VAL A 24 -5.35 -9.95 13.71
CA VAL A 24 -4.47 -8.82 13.38
C VAL A 24 -3.65 -9.18 12.16
N PHE A 25 -3.67 -8.29 11.17
CA PHE A 25 -2.95 -8.43 9.91
C PHE A 25 -2.01 -7.24 9.70
N GLN A 26 -0.87 -7.54 9.12
CA GLN A 26 0.01 -6.54 8.50
C GLN A 26 -0.13 -6.67 6.99
N GLY A 27 -0.53 -5.58 6.36
CA GLY A 27 -0.71 -5.47 4.92
C GLY A 27 0.36 -4.61 4.27
N THR A 28 0.74 -4.95 3.05
CA THR A 28 1.65 -4.12 2.24
C THR A 28 1.24 -4.17 0.79
N ILE A 29 1.21 -3.00 0.13
CA ILE A 29 0.97 -2.88 -1.30
C ILE A 29 2.13 -2.10 -1.92
N PRO A 30 2.87 -2.71 -2.86
CA PRO A 30 3.94 -2.04 -3.57
C PRO A 30 3.42 -1.24 -4.78
N ASN A 31 4.24 -0.31 -5.26
CA ASN A 31 4.12 0.24 -6.61
C ASN A 31 4.76 -0.70 -7.66
N GLN A 32 4.70 -0.33 -8.94
CA GLN A 32 5.31 -1.10 -10.03
C GLN A 32 6.86 -1.15 -9.98
N LYS A 33 7.50 -0.49 -9.01
CA LYS A 33 8.93 -0.59 -8.72
C LYS A 33 9.22 -1.50 -7.53
N GLY A 34 8.22 -2.15 -6.95
CA GLY A 34 8.37 -3.01 -5.79
C GLY A 34 8.60 -2.25 -4.48
N VAL A 35 8.44 -0.92 -4.47
CA VAL A 35 8.58 -0.10 -3.27
C VAL A 35 7.24 -0.11 -2.52
N PRO A 36 7.21 -0.44 -1.22
CA PRO A 36 5.98 -0.42 -0.44
C PRO A 36 5.44 1.01 -0.33
N VAL A 37 4.21 1.23 -0.80
CA VAL A 37 3.55 2.55 -0.80
C VAL A 37 2.37 2.61 0.17
N VAL A 38 1.71 1.48 0.42
CA VAL A 38 0.69 1.33 1.46
C VAL A 38 1.19 0.28 2.44
N GLN A 39 1.25 0.64 3.72
CA GLN A 39 1.64 -0.25 4.81
C GLN A 39 0.69 -0.03 5.99
N GLU A 40 -0.18 -1.01 6.22
CA GLU A 40 -1.27 -0.85 7.18
C GLU A 40 -1.33 -2.03 8.14
N TRP A 41 -1.75 -1.73 9.36
CA TRP A 41 -2.07 -2.73 10.37
C TRP A 41 -3.56 -2.72 10.60
N VAL A 42 -4.23 -3.84 10.29
CA VAL A 42 -5.68 -3.94 10.37
C VAL A 42 -6.08 -5.06 11.32
N ALA A 43 -7.11 -4.80 12.12
CA ALA A 43 -7.74 -5.76 12.99
C ALA A 43 -9.14 -6.08 12.45
N VAL A 44 -9.42 -7.37 12.24
CA VAL A 44 -10.74 -7.88 11.86
C VAL A 44 -11.36 -8.55 13.07
N ARG A 45 -12.56 -8.11 13.43
CA ARG A 45 -13.21 -8.48 14.67
C ARG A 45 -14.49 -9.26 14.42
N PHE A 46 -14.60 -10.42 15.07
CA PHE A 46 -15.76 -11.30 14.99
C PHE A 46 -16.50 -11.30 16.33
N ALA A 47 -17.83 -11.37 16.26
CA ALA A 47 -18.64 -11.68 17.44
C ALA A 47 -18.83 -13.20 17.55
N GLY A 48 -18.38 -13.78 18.65
CA GLY A 48 -18.51 -15.20 18.92
C GLY A 48 -17.68 -16.09 17.99
N SER A 49 -18.07 -17.36 17.93
CA SER A 49 -17.44 -18.40 17.10
C SER A 49 -17.94 -18.43 15.64
N GLY A 50 -18.88 -17.55 15.28
CA GLY A 50 -19.44 -17.47 13.93
C GLY A 50 -18.59 -16.68 12.94
N LEU A 51 -19.09 -16.50 11.72
CA LEU A 51 -18.39 -15.77 10.64
C LEU A 51 -18.81 -14.29 10.56
N TYR A 52 -19.53 -13.78 11.56
CA TYR A 52 -20.03 -12.42 11.57
C TYR A 52 -18.94 -11.44 12.02
N VAL A 53 -18.48 -10.62 11.07
CA VAL A 53 -17.50 -9.56 11.31
C VAL A 53 -18.24 -8.31 11.80
N VAL A 54 -17.95 -7.90 13.03
CA VAL A 54 -18.54 -6.73 13.68
C VAL A 54 -17.78 -5.43 13.39
N ALA A 55 -16.47 -5.52 13.15
CA ALA A 55 -15.64 -4.36 12.88
C ALA A 55 -14.39 -4.73 12.09
N ILE A 56 -13.94 -3.76 11.29
CA ILE A 56 -12.63 -3.75 10.64
C ILE A 56 -12.04 -2.37 10.95
N GLU A 57 -10.94 -2.34 11.69
CA GLU A 57 -10.39 -1.11 12.25
C GLU A 57 -8.86 -1.14 12.27
N PRO A 58 -8.18 0.02 12.35
CA PRO A 58 -6.74 0.06 12.55
C PRO A 58 -6.34 -0.71 13.81
N PHE A 59 -5.25 -1.48 13.74
CA PHE A 59 -4.78 -2.26 14.89
C PHE A 59 -4.44 -1.37 16.10
N GLU A 60 -3.96 -0.16 15.87
CA GLU A 60 -3.64 0.80 16.94
C GLU A 60 -4.86 1.12 17.81
N THR A 61 -6.06 1.25 17.21
CA THR A 61 -7.31 1.48 17.95
C THR A 61 -7.61 0.30 18.88
N VAL A 62 -7.45 -0.93 18.38
CA VAL A 62 -7.61 -2.14 19.21
C VAL A 62 -6.54 -2.24 20.28
N ALA A 63 -5.28 -1.97 19.93
CA ALA A 63 -4.15 -2.05 20.85
C ALA A 63 -4.31 -1.06 22.02
N LEU A 64 -4.78 0.16 21.75
CA LEU A 64 -5.11 1.15 22.77
C LEU A 64 -6.28 0.68 23.65
N ARG A 65 -7.38 0.22 23.04
CA ARG A 65 -8.56 -0.29 23.75
C ARG A 65 -8.22 -1.44 24.69
N LEU A 66 -7.37 -2.36 24.24
CA LEU A 66 -6.92 -3.52 25.01
C LEU A 66 -5.66 -3.23 25.85
N GLN A 67 -5.14 -2.01 25.83
CA GLN A 67 -3.90 -1.63 26.55
C GLN A 67 -2.73 -2.60 26.28
N LEU A 68 -2.62 -3.09 25.04
CA LEU A 68 -1.56 -4.01 24.64
C LEU A 68 -0.19 -3.32 24.86
N GLY A 69 0.76 -4.07 25.43
CA GLY A 69 2.09 -3.55 25.80
C GLY A 69 2.15 -2.82 27.15
N HIS A 70 1.01 -2.42 27.72
CA HIS A 70 0.94 -1.77 29.04
C HIS A 70 0.40 -2.72 30.10
N LYS A 71 -0.62 -3.50 29.74
CA LYS A 71 -1.22 -4.52 30.58
C LYS A 71 -0.56 -5.88 30.37
N ARG A 72 -0.34 -6.62 31.47
CA ARG A 72 0.15 -8.00 31.42
C ARG A 72 -1.02 -8.95 31.24
N TYR A 73 -0.98 -9.70 30.15
CA TYR A 73 -1.91 -10.79 29.89
C TYR A 73 -1.25 -12.12 30.24
N ALA A 74 -1.94 -12.95 31.01
CA ALA A 74 -1.48 -14.30 31.31
C ALA A 74 -1.70 -15.17 30.06
N ASN A 75 -0.65 -15.86 29.60
CA ASN A 75 -0.79 -16.87 28.57
C ASN A 75 -1.28 -18.17 29.23
N ALA A 76 -2.57 -18.48 29.06
CA ALA A 76 -3.17 -19.68 29.65
C ALA A 76 -2.71 -21.00 28.99
N ALA A 77 -1.91 -20.94 27.91
CA ALA A 77 -1.49 -22.10 27.11
C ALA A 77 -2.68 -22.99 26.68
N ALA A 78 -3.85 -22.39 26.54
CA ALA A 78 -5.09 -23.07 26.20
C ALA A 78 -5.05 -23.61 24.76
N PRO A 79 -5.81 -24.69 24.47
CA PRO A 79 -5.92 -25.21 23.13
C PRO A 79 -6.54 -24.15 22.20
N ILE A 80 -6.00 -24.06 20.98
CA ILE A 80 -6.50 -23.15 19.94
C ILE A 80 -7.90 -23.62 19.50
N PRO A 81 -8.95 -22.79 19.64
CA PRO A 81 -10.29 -23.15 19.20
C PRO A 81 -10.37 -23.43 17.69
N SER A 82 -11.16 -24.42 17.29
CA SER A 82 -11.29 -24.84 15.89
C SER A 82 -11.94 -23.78 14.98
N HIS A 83 -12.85 -22.97 15.53
CA HIS A 83 -13.55 -21.92 14.79
C HIS A 83 -12.60 -20.83 14.25
N LEU A 84 -11.46 -20.59 14.91
CA LEU A 84 -10.46 -19.61 14.43
C LEU A 84 -9.92 -19.98 13.05
N ARG A 85 -9.74 -21.27 12.77
CA ARG A 85 -9.30 -21.74 11.44
C ARG A 85 -10.36 -21.52 10.37
N GLN A 86 -11.64 -21.55 10.75
CA GLN A 86 -12.77 -21.33 9.84
C GLN A 86 -13.01 -19.84 9.57
N GLN A 87 -12.78 -18.99 10.57
CA GLN A 87 -12.88 -17.53 10.46
C GLN A 87 -11.71 -16.92 9.66
N LEU A 88 -10.54 -17.55 9.68
CA LEU A 88 -9.31 -17.01 9.07
C LEU A 88 -9.46 -16.62 7.59
N PRO A 89 -10.02 -17.44 6.67
CA PRO A 89 -10.21 -17.03 5.28
C PRO A 89 -11.13 -15.81 5.12
N PHE A 90 -12.16 -15.71 5.95
CA PHE A 90 -13.07 -14.55 5.96
C PHE A 90 -12.36 -13.29 6.45
N ALA A 91 -11.52 -13.44 7.49
CA ALA A 91 -10.72 -12.36 8.02
C ALA A 91 -9.70 -11.85 6.98
N VAL A 92 -9.05 -12.76 6.25
CA VAL A 92 -8.13 -12.41 5.15
C VAL A 92 -8.86 -11.61 4.07
N ASN A 93 -10.05 -12.04 3.65
CA ASN A 93 -10.83 -11.32 2.64
C ASN A 93 -11.21 -9.90 3.13
N ARG A 94 -11.68 -9.77 4.37
CA ARG A 94 -12.02 -8.46 4.95
C ARG A 94 -10.81 -7.54 5.12
N ALA A 95 -9.67 -8.10 5.51
CA ALA A 95 -8.42 -7.35 5.59
C ALA A 95 -7.94 -6.90 4.20
N ASN A 96 -8.16 -7.71 3.17
CA ASN A 96 -7.86 -7.37 1.77
C ASN A 96 -8.74 -6.20 1.30
N ASP A 97 -10.06 -6.29 1.50
CA ASP A 97 -10.99 -5.21 1.15
C ASP A 97 -10.57 -3.87 1.80
N TYR A 98 -10.19 -3.91 3.09
CA TYR A 98 -9.69 -2.75 3.81
C TYR A 98 -8.42 -2.17 3.17
N LEU A 99 -7.42 -3.00 2.87
CA LEU A 99 -6.19 -2.56 2.22
C LEU A 99 -6.44 -1.95 0.83
N MET A 100 -7.37 -2.52 0.06
CA MET A 100 -7.76 -1.94 -1.24
C MET A 100 -8.38 -0.56 -1.07
N SER A 101 -9.23 -0.36 -0.06
CA SER A 101 -9.76 0.98 0.25
C SER A 101 -8.65 1.98 0.64
N CYS A 102 -7.64 1.54 1.39
CA CYS A 102 -6.47 2.37 1.71
C CYS A 102 -5.67 2.72 0.44
N ALA A 103 -5.52 1.78 -0.50
CA ALA A 103 -4.86 2.00 -1.78
C ALA A 103 -5.60 3.03 -2.65
N GLU A 104 -6.93 2.95 -2.70
CA GLU A 104 -7.77 3.93 -3.40
C GLU A 104 -7.61 5.33 -2.79
N CYS A 105 -7.64 5.44 -1.46
CA CYS A 105 -7.42 6.70 -0.74
C CYS A 105 -6.03 7.29 -1.03
N TRP A 106 -4.99 6.46 -1.02
CA TRP A 106 -3.63 6.88 -1.36
C TRP A 106 -3.55 7.37 -2.81
N THR A 107 -4.15 6.64 -3.75
CA THR A 107 -4.17 6.98 -5.17
C THR A 107 -4.86 8.33 -5.39
N ALA A 108 -6.03 8.53 -4.78
CA ALA A 108 -6.76 9.79 -4.84
C ALA A 108 -5.95 10.97 -4.27
N ARG A 109 -5.19 10.74 -3.19
CA ARG A 109 -4.31 11.76 -2.59
C ARG A 109 -3.12 12.11 -3.47
N MET A 110 -2.53 11.14 -4.18
CA MET A 110 -1.32 11.34 -4.98
C MET A 110 -1.61 11.85 -6.40
N GLN A 111 -2.81 11.62 -6.92
CA GLN A 111 -3.21 11.99 -8.28
C GLN A 111 -3.01 13.50 -8.61
N PRO A 112 -3.33 14.46 -7.72
CA PRO A 112 -3.09 15.88 -8.00
C PRO A 112 -1.60 16.23 -8.13
N GLU A 113 -0.75 15.65 -7.28
CA GLU A 113 0.70 15.88 -7.31
C GLU A 113 1.30 15.32 -8.60
N LEU A 114 0.90 14.12 -8.99
CA LEU A 114 1.22 13.51 -10.28
C LEU A 114 0.88 14.42 -11.45
N GLN A 115 -0.33 14.98 -11.45
CA GLN A 115 -0.80 15.86 -12.51
C GLN A 115 0.04 17.15 -12.56
N ALA A 116 0.35 17.75 -11.41
CA ALA A 116 1.20 18.92 -11.32
C ALA A 116 2.62 18.66 -11.86
N GLN A 117 3.21 17.49 -11.55
CA GLN A 117 4.52 17.10 -12.09
C GLN A 117 4.49 16.92 -13.61
N ARG A 118 3.45 16.27 -14.16
CA ARG A 118 3.25 16.13 -15.61
C ARG A 118 3.15 17.48 -16.30
N GLU A 119 2.40 18.42 -15.74
CA GLU A 119 2.29 19.77 -16.29
C GLU A 119 3.61 20.55 -16.22
N ARG A 120 4.39 20.37 -15.15
CA ARG A 120 5.72 20.97 -15.04
C ARG A 120 6.68 20.41 -16.09
N LEU A 121 6.67 19.10 -16.31
CA LEU A 121 7.46 18.43 -17.35
C LEU A 121 7.09 18.91 -18.74
N LYS A 122 5.78 18.98 -19.04
CA LYS A 122 5.28 19.50 -20.32
C LYS A 122 5.76 20.94 -20.58
N ARG A 123 5.71 21.81 -19.57
CA ARG A 123 6.24 23.19 -19.65
C ARG A 123 7.75 23.23 -19.85
N LEU A 124 8.50 22.33 -19.22
CA LEU A 124 9.96 22.24 -19.40
C LEU A 124 10.32 21.76 -20.81
N ARG A 125 9.60 20.77 -21.34
CA ARG A 125 9.75 20.29 -22.72
C ARG A 125 9.48 21.41 -23.72
N GLY A 126 8.39 22.15 -23.54
CA GLY A 126 8.05 23.30 -24.39
C GLY A 126 9.20 24.30 -24.49
N ARG A 127 9.77 24.70 -23.34
CA ARG A 127 10.92 25.62 -23.29
C ARG A 127 12.17 25.08 -24.00
N GLN A 128 12.46 23.78 -23.87
CA GLN A 128 13.61 23.19 -24.57
C GLN A 128 13.41 23.13 -26.08
N VAL A 129 12.18 22.87 -26.55
CA VAL A 129 11.85 22.88 -27.98
C VAL A 129 11.95 24.29 -28.55
N GLU A 130 11.45 25.30 -27.83
CA GLU A 130 11.58 26.70 -28.22
C GLU A 130 13.05 27.13 -28.31
N GLN A 131 13.86 26.79 -27.31
CA GLN A 131 15.30 27.05 -27.33
C GLN A 131 16.01 26.34 -28.49
N LEU A 132 15.61 25.10 -28.80
CA LEU A 132 16.13 24.37 -29.95
C LEU A 132 15.80 25.10 -31.26
N GLN A 133 14.57 25.59 -31.40
CA GLN A 133 14.13 26.34 -32.58
C GLN A 133 14.94 27.63 -32.77
N LEU A 134 15.14 28.42 -31.70
CA LEU A 134 16.00 29.61 -31.72
C LEU A 134 17.44 29.28 -32.13
N SER A 135 18.00 28.19 -31.58
CA SER A 135 19.36 27.75 -31.92
C SER A 135 19.51 27.29 -33.37
N PHE A 136 18.44 26.72 -33.94
CA PHE A 136 18.38 26.29 -35.33
C PHE A 136 18.28 27.48 -36.30
N GLU A 137 17.51 28.50 -35.95
CA GLU A 137 17.38 29.73 -36.73
C GLU A 137 18.68 30.53 -36.75
N ALA A 138 19.41 30.56 -35.64
CA ALA A 138 20.72 31.22 -35.54
C ALA A 138 21.88 30.41 -36.20
N ASP A 139 21.63 29.17 -36.64
CA ASP A 139 22.66 28.28 -37.18
C ASP A 139 23.02 28.62 -38.64
N GLN A 140 24.25 29.09 -38.85
CA GLN A 140 24.77 29.48 -40.17
C GLN A 140 25.30 28.31 -41.02
N ARG A 141 25.21 27.07 -40.54
CA ARG A 141 25.65 25.89 -41.30
C ARG A 141 24.72 25.56 -42.48
N PRO A 142 25.18 24.73 -43.44
CA PRO A 142 24.34 24.25 -44.55
C PRO A 142 23.03 23.62 -44.07
N GLN A 143 21.94 23.87 -44.81
CA GLN A 143 20.57 23.53 -44.41
C GLN A 143 20.39 22.04 -44.04
N GLN A 144 20.93 21.14 -44.85
CA GLN A 144 20.85 19.69 -44.58
C GLN A 144 21.52 19.30 -43.26
N ILE A 145 22.65 19.92 -42.91
CA ILE A 145 23.40 19.60 -41.68
C ILE A 145 22.64 20.12 -40.46
N LYS A 146 22.14 21.36 -40.50
CA LYS A 146 21.37 21.92 -39.38
C LYS A 146 20.04 21.20 -39.17
N GLU A 147 19.34 20.80 -40.24
CA GLU A 147 18.08 20.05 -40.11
C GLU A 147 18.29 18.66 -39.49
N LYS A 148 19.33 17.94 -39.94
CA LYS A 148 19.70 16.64 -39.35
C LYS A 148 20.02 16.78 -37.86
N ARG A 149 20.74 17.83 -37.46
CA ARG A 149 21.07 18.09 -36.05
C ARG A 149 19.83 18.45 -35.24
N ARG A 150 18.94 19.30 -35.77
CA ARG A 150 17.66 19.65 -35.14
C ARG A 150 16.82 18.42 -34.87
N LEU A 151 16.65 17.55 -35.86
CA LEU A 151 15.89 16.30 -35.72
C LEU A 151 16.50 15.37 -34.65
N ALA A 152 17.83 15.23 -34.64
CA ALA A 152 18.51 14.43 -33.63
C ALA A 152 18.31 14.98 -32.21
N GLN A 153 18.43 16.30 -32.04
CA GLN A 153 18.23 16.97 -30.75
C GLN A 153 16.77 16.91 -30.29
N GLN A 154 15.81 17.12 -31.20
CA GLN A 154 14.39 16.97 -30.92
C GLN A 154 14.08 15.55 -30.44
N LYS A 155 14.58 14.53 -31.14
CA LYS A 155 14.41 13.13 -30.72
C LYS A 155 15.02 12.86 -29.35
N ALA A 156 16.21 13.41 -29.06
CA ALA A 156 16.86 13.26 -27.76
C ALA A 156 16.09 13.95 -26.62
N ILE A 157 15.46 15.10 -26.90
CA ILE A 157 14.50 15.74 -25.98
C ILE A 157 13.34 14.78 -25.73
N ASP A 158 12.67 14.32 -26.79
CA ASP A 158 11.47 13.49 -26.68
C ASP A 158 11.70 12.18 -25.93
N VAL A 159 12.80 11.47 -26.19
CA VAL A 159 13.17 10.25 -25.47
C VAL A 159 13.31 10.51 -23.99
N ARG A 160 14.07 11.54 -23.59
CA ARG A 160 14.33 11.85 -22.17
C ARG A 160 13.05 12.20 -21.42
N PHE A 161 12.15 12.97 -22.04
CA PHE A 161 10.88 13.32 -21.42
C PHE A 161 9.97 12.11 -21.33
N HIS A 162 9.92 11.26 -22.36
CA HIS A 162 9.13 10.03 -22.34
C HIS A 162 9.62 9.05 -21.26
N ASP A 163 10.94 8.88 -21.12
CA ASP A 163 11.53 8.02 -20.09
C ASP A 163 11.20 8.53 -18.68
N HIS A 164 11.22 9.85 -18.49
CA HIS A 164 10.87 10.45 -17.21
C HIS A 164 9.37 10.33 -16.90
N GLU A 165 8.49 10.58 -17.87
CA GLU A 165 7.05 10.37 -17.71
C GLU A 165 6.73 8.92 -17.36
N ARG A 166 7.38 7.96 -18.03
CA ARG A 166 7.25 6.54 -17.74
C ARG A 166 7.68 6.23 -16.31
N PHE A 167 8.86 6.68 -15.90
CA PHE A 167 9.36 6.46 -14.55
C PHE A 167 8.41 7.00 -13.48
N VAL A 168 7.92 8.25 -13.65
CA VAL A 168 6.98 8.86 -12.71
C VAL A 168 5.67 8.07 -12.64
N ASN A 169 5.17 7.60 -13.78
CA ASN A 169 3.97 6.78 -13.82
C ASN A 169 4.17 5.43 -13.09
N GLU A 170 5.28 4.74 -13.33
CA GLU A 170 5.58 3.45 -12.70
C GLU A 170 5.74 3.57 -11.18
N VAL A 171 6.39 4.63 -10.69
CA VAL A 171 6.56 4.86 -9.24
C VAL A 171 5.24 5.16 -8.54
N MET A 172 4.30 5.79 -9.24
CA MET A 172 3.04 6.23 -8.64
C MET A 172 1.87 5.29 -8.92
N THR A 173 2.06 4.26 -9.75
CA THR A 173 1.04 3.25 -10.01
C THR A 173 1.18 2.13 -8.99
N ILE A 174 0.14 1.96 -8.17
CA ILE A 174 0.02 0.85 -7.23
C ILE A 174 -0.27 -0.44 -8.00
N GLU A 175 0.35 -1.55 -7.62
CA GLU A 175 -0.06 -2.88 -8.07
C GLU A 175 -1.18 -3.42 -7.16
N PRO A 176 -2.34 -3.85 -7.67
CA PRO A 176 -3.47 -4.33 -6.86
C PRO A 176 -3.25 -5.77 -6.33
N ALA A 177 -2.03 -6.09 -5.90
CA ALA A 177 -1.63 -7.37 -5.35
C ALA A 177 -1.13 -7.19 -3.91
N PRO A 178 -2.04 -7.03 -2.93
CA PRO A 178 -1.66 -6.83 -1.54
C PRO A 178 -1.00 -8.09 -0.97
N TYR A 179 0.12 -7.91 -0.28
CA TYR A 179 0.68 -8.92 0.59
C TYR A 179 0.05 -8.78 1.99
N LEU A 180 -0.56 -9.85 2.48
CA LEU A 180 -1.18 -9.92 3.79
C LEU A 180 -0.50 -10.97 4.65
N LYS A 181 -0.12 -10.59 5.88
CA LYS A 181 0.44 -11.47 6.88
C LYS A 181 -0.38 -11.42 8.16
N VAL A 182 -0.80 -12.58 8.65
CA VAL A 182 -1.42 -12.69 9.97
C VAL A 182 -0.33 -12.53 11.02
N VAL A 183 -0.47 -11.54 11.90
CA VAL A 183 0.52 -11.22 12.93
C VAL A 183 0.12 -11.81 14.29
N ALA A 184 -1.16 -11.78 14.63
CA ALA A 184 -1.66 -12.32 15.89
C ALA A 184 -3.16 -12.63 15.79
N VAL A 185 -3.62 -13.54 16.64
CA VAL A 185 -5.05 -13.76 16.91
C VAL A 185 -5.27 -13.58 18.39
N LEU A 186 -6.19 -12.69 18.75
CA LEU A 186 -6.64 -12.45 20.12
C LEU A 186 -8.05 -13.03 20.23
N HIS A 187 -8.33 -13.82 21.25
CA HIS A 187 -9.69 -14.31 21.47
C HIS A 187 -10.02 -14.35 22.95
N ARG A 188 -11.31 -14.33 23.27
CA ARG A 188 -11.81 -14.64 24.59
C ARG A 188 -12.75 -15.84 24.51
N ASP A 189 -12.75 -16.66 25.55
CA ASP A 189 -13.65 -17.80 25.61
C ASP A 189 -15.13 -17.33 25.67
N SER A 190 -16.03 -18.16 25.20
CA SER A 190 -17.47 -17.93 25.26
C SER A 190 -18.10 -18.29 26.61
N SER A 191 -17.32 -18.92 27.50
CA SER A 191 -17.74 -19.44 28.81
C SER A 191 -17.67 -18.38 29.92
#